data_AF-A0A9P7F6B5-F1
#
_entry.id   AF-A0A9P7F6B5-F1
#
_cell.length_a   1.000
_cell.length_b   1.000
_cell.length_c   1.000
_cell.angle_alpha   90.00
_cell.angle_beta   90.00
_cell.angle_gamma   90.00
#
_symmetry.space_group_name_H-M   'P 1'
#
loop_
_entity.id
_entity.type
_entity.pdbx_description
1 polymer ?
#
loop_
_entity_poly.entity_id
_entity_poly.type
_entity_poly.pdbx_seq_one_letter_code
_entity_poly.pdbx_strand_id
1 'polypeptide(L)' 'RTTISRTRAGALEALQQVHLACHGKQDPTQPYNSHFVMRDEHLTLLDIMEKNLPQVEFAFLTACHTAVGDGVL' A
#
# COMPACT_ATOMS: atom_id res chain seq x y z
N ARG A 1 10.33 -6.79 12.54
CA ARG A 1 9.60 -8.02 12.13
C ARG A 1 8.96 -7.69 10.80
N THR A 2 9.53 -8.17 9.70
CA THR A 2 9.30 -7.60 8.36
C THR A 2 8.76 -8.70 7.45
N THR A 3 7.45 -8.79 7.32
CA THR A 3 6.83 -9.68 6.34
C THR A 3 6.84 -8.95 5.00
N ILE A 4 7.77 -9.32 4.12
CA ILE A 4 7.80 -8.85 2.73
C ILE A 4 6.83 -9.71 1.93
N SER A 5 5.57 -9.29 1.80
CA SER A 5 4.64 -9.94 0.89
C SER A 5 4.91 -9.49 -0.54
N ARG A 6 5.10 -10.44 -1.45
CA ARG A 6 5.35 -10.17 -2.88
C ARG A 6 4.09 -10.27 -3.73
N THR A 7 2.98 -10.75 -3.18
CA THR A 7 1.71 -10.99 -3.89
C THR A 7 0.59 -10.18 -3.26
N ARG A 8 -0.38 -9.72 -4.06
CA ARG A 8 -1.54 -8.95 -3.55
C ARG A 8 -2.31 -9.70 -2.47
N ALA A 9 -2.67 -10.96 -2.70
CA ALA A 9 -3.43 -11.77 -1.74
C ALA A 9 -2.71 -11.93 -0.40
N GLY A 10 -1.44 -12.35 -0.42
CA GLY A 10 -0.64 -12.48 0.81
C GLY A 10 -0.43 -11.15 1.54
N ALA A 11 -0.43 -10.01 0.83
CA ALA A 11 -0.36 -8.69 1.46
C ALA A 11 -1.67 -8.36 2.17
N LEU A 12 -2.82 -8.62 1.53
CA LEU A 12 -4.15 -8.42 2.11
C LEU A 12 -4.43 -9.30 3.33
N GLU A 13 -3.91 -10.53 3.34
CA GLU A 13 -4.01 -11.43 4.51
C GLU A 13 -3.15 -10.97 5.68
N ALA A 14 -1.98 -10.37 5.39
CA ALA A 14 -1.03 -9.92 6.39
C ALA A 14 -1.22 -8.46 6.85
N LEU A 15 -2.28 -7.77 6.42
CA LEU A 15 -2.48 -6.32 6.58
C LEU A 15 -2.36 -5.81 8.01
N GLN A 16 -2.56 -6.65 9.03
CA GLN A 16 -2.38 -6.26 10.43
C GLN A 16 -0.93 -5.92 10.80
N GLN A 17 0.06 -6.50 10.10
CA GLN A 17 1.49 -6.33 10.37
C GLN A 17 2.34 -6.50 9.09
N VAL A 18 1.94 -5.87 7.97
CA VAL A 18 2.69 -5.96 6.71
C VAL A 18 3.64 -4.77 6.54
N HIS A 19 4.86 -5.05 6.10
CA HIS A 19 5.80 -4.02 5.64
C HIS A 19 6.08 -4.26 4.15
N LEU A 20 5.61 -3.34 3.31
CA LEU A 20 5.73 -3.44 1.86
C LEU A 20 7.01 -2.74 1.38
N ALA A 21 8.01 -3.53 0.98
CA ALA A 21 9.22 -3.05 0.32
C ALA A 21 9.08 -3.24 -1.20
N CYS A 22 8.20 -2.47 -1.83
CA CYS A 22 7.92 -2.50 -3.27
C CYS A 22 7.74 -1.08 -3.84
N HIS A 23 7.71 -0.96 -5.17
CA HIS A 23 7.43 0.31 -5.83
C HIS A 23 5.98 0.71 -5.61
N GLY A 24 5.76 1.93 -5.11
CA GLY A 24 4.43 2.55 -5.09
C GLY A 24 4.28 3.51 -6.27
N LYS A 25 3.05 3.64 -6.78
CA LYS A 25 2.67 4.68 -7.72
C LYS A 25 1.53 5.50 -7.13
N GLN A 26 1.71 6.82 -7.10
CA GLN A 26 0.69 7.76 -6.66
C GLN A 26 -0.15 8.21 -7.88
N ASP A 27 -1.46 8.29 -7.69
CA ASP A 27 -2.38 8.93 -8.63
C ASP A 27 -2.97 10.17 -7.93
N PRO A 28 -2.43 11.38 -8.17
CA PRO A 28 -2.91 12.59 -7.53
C PRO A 28 -4.33 12.98 -7.96
N THR A 29 -4.79 12.48 -9.11
CA THR A 29 -6.14 12.77 -9.63
C THR A 29 -7.19 11.83 -9.03
N GLN A 30 -6.80 10.59 -8.76
CA GLN A 30 -7.63 9.56 -8.13
C GLN A 30 -6.86 8.89 -7.00
N PRO A 31 -6.75 9.52 -5.82
CA PRO A 31 -5.87 9.07 -4.74
C PRO A 31 -6.06 7.60 -4.34
N TYR A 32 -7.30 7.10 -4.34
CA TYR A 32 -7.62 5.70 -3.99
C TYR A 32 -7.11 4.67 -5.01
N ASN A 33 -6.79 5.09 -6.24
CA ASN A 33 -6.18 4.24 -7.28
C ASN A 33 -4.66 4.19 -7.19
N SER A 34 -4.05 4.97 -6.28
CA SER A 34 -2.64 4.80 -5.92
C SER A 34 -2.42 3.36 -5.45
N HIS A 35 -1.28 2.77 -5.81
CA HIS A 35 -1.08 1.33 -5.60
C HIS A 35 0.38 0.95 -5.40
N PHE A 36 0.57 -0.22 -4.78
CA PHE A 36 1.82 -0.94 -4.73
C PHE A 36 1.91 -1.91 -5.90
N VAL A 37 3.04 -1.89 -6.60
CA VAL A 37 3.35 -2.86 -7.65
C VAL A 37 3.76 -4.17 -6.98
N MET A 38 2.87 -5.16 -7.01
CA MET A 38 3.16 -6.51 -6.55
C MET A 38 3.63 -7.38 -7.72
N ARG A 39 4.08 -8.61 -7.42
CA ARG A 39 4.54 -9.57 -8.42
C ARG A 39 3.44 -9.97 -9.42
N ASP A 40 2.20 -10.03 -8.95
CA ASP A 40 1.04 -10.53 -9.67
C ASP A 40 0.09 -9.41 -10.07
N GLU A 41 -0.46 -8.69 -9.10
CA GLU A 41 -1.47 -7.66 -9.29
C GLU A 41 -1.17 -6.43 -8.44
N HIS A 42 -1.63 -5.26 -8.87
CA HIS A 42 -1.48 -4.05 -8.06
C HIS A 42 -2.33 -4.13 -6.79
N LEU A 43 -1.75 -3.76 -5.66
CA LEU A 43 -2.48 -3.56 -4.41
C LEU A 43 -2.82 -2.07 -4.27
N THR A 44 -4.07 -1.70 -4.53
CA THR A 44 -4.53 -0.30 -4.46
C THR A 44 -4.78 0.14 -3.02
N LEU A 45 -4.84 1.45 -2.79
CA LEU A 45 -5.29 1.98 -1.50
C LEU A 45 -6.76 1.62 -1.23
N LEU A 46 -7.60 1.59 -2.26
CA LEU A 46 -8.99 1.15 -2.13
C LEU A 46 -9.07 -0.30 -1.63
N ASP A 47 -8.26 -1.22 -2.18
CA ASP A 47 -8.20 -2.62 -1.73
C ASP A 47 -7.88 -2.75 -0.24
N ILE A 48 -7.01 -1.86 0.26
CA ILE A 48 -6.60 -1.82 1.67
C ILE A 48 -7.73 -1.26 2.54
N MET A 49 -8.41 -0.20 2.09
CA MET A 49 -9.50 0.48 2.82
C MET A 49 -10.78 -0.35 2.88
N GLU A 50 -11.12 -1.06 1.80
CA GLU A 50 -12.29 -1.95 1.75
C GLU A 50 -12.09 -3.24 2.55
N LYS A 51 -10.83 -3.57 2.91
CA LYS A 51 -10.59 -4.68 3.80
C LYS A 51 -11.13 -4.33 5.18
N ASN A 52 -12.14 -5.08 5.61
CA ASN A 52 -12.64 -5.00 6.97
C ASN A 52 -11.54 -5.47 7.93
N LEU A 53 -10.82 -4.51 8.52
CA LEU A 53 -9.75 -4.72 9.48
C LEU A 53 -10.26 -4.34 10.87
N PRO A 54 -10.99 -5.23 11.58
CA PRO A 54 -11.67 -4.91 12.84
C PRO A 54 -10.74 -4.48 13.98
N GLN A 55 -9.41 -4.55 13.81
CA GLN A 55 -8.39 -4.19 14.82
C GLN A 55 -7.25 -3.32 14.27
N VAL A 56 -7.37 -2.73 13.07
CA VAL A 56 -6.35 -1.79 12.57
C VAL A 56 -6.80 -0.37 12.89
N GLU A 57 -6.33 0.15 14.03
CA GLU A 57 -6.56 1.54 14.44
C GLU A 57 -5.65 2.53 13.69
N PHE A 58 -4.57 2.04 13.08
CA PHE A 58 -3.55 2.87 12.45
C PHE A 58 -2.74 2.08 11.41
N ALA A 59 -2.76 2.52 10.16
CA ALA A 59 -1.88 2.01 9.10
C ALA A 59 -0.84 3.08 8.74
N PHE A 60 0.44 2.79 8.95
CA PHE A 60 1.54 3.71 8.61
C PHE A 60 2.31 3.19 7.40
N LEU A 61 2.30 3.98 6.33
CA LEU A 61 2.99 3.68 5.09
C LEU A 61 4.43 4.19 5.14
N THR A 62 5.39 3.27 5.25
CA THR A 62 6.82 3.55 5.18
C THR A 62 7.36 3.07 3.85
N ALA A 63 7.56 3.99 2.90
CA ALA A 63 8.37 3.74 1.72
C ALA A 63 9.23 4.98 1.45
N CYS A 64 10.37 4.80 0.79
CA CYS A 64 11.36 5.86 0.57
C CYS A 64 10.88 7.03 -0.31
N HIS A 65 9.60 7.13 -0.64
CA HIS A 65 8.95 8.23 -1.37
C HIS A 65 7.50 8.49 -0.92
N THR A 66 7.13 8.24 0.35
CA THR A 66 5.73 8.39 0.82
C THR A 66 5.24 9.83 1.05
N ALA A 67 6.09 10.85 0.80
CA ALA A 67 5.76 12.25 1.04
C ALA A 67 6.38 13.21 0.02
N VAL A 68 6.66 12.76 -1.20
CA VAL A 68 6.96 13.69 -2.29
C VAL A 68 5.64 13.98 -2.97
N GLY A 69 4.94 15.03 -2.51
CA GLY A 69 3.98 15.67 -3.41
C GLY A 69 4.77 16.07 -4.65
N ASP A 70 4.31 15.70 -5.84
CA ASP A 70 4.94 16.12 -7.08
C ASP A 70 5.05 17.66 -7.03
N GLY A 71 6.26 18.12 -6.71
CA GLY A 71 6.61 19.52 -6.78
C GLY A 71 6.52 19.86 -8.24
N VAL A 72 5.43 20.52 -8.60
CA VAL A 72 5.27 21.18 -9.89
C VAL A 72 6.51 22.04 -10.10
N LEU A 73 7.33 21.64 -11.06
CA LEU A 73 8.14 22.55 -11.87
C LEU A 73 7.62 22.43 -13.30
#